data_AF-A0A239DRJ5-F1
#
_entry.id   AF-A0A239DRJ5-F1
#
_cell.length_a   1.000
_cell.length_b   1.000
_cell.length_c   1.000
_cell.angle_alpha   90.00
_cell.angle_beta   90.00
_cell.angle_gamma   90.00
#
_symmetry.space_group_name_H-M   'P 1'
#
loop_
_entity.id
_entity.type
_entity.pdbx_description
1 polymer ?
#
loop_
_entity_poly.entity_id
_entity_poly.type
_entity_poly.pdbx_seq_one_letter_code
_entity_poly.pdbx_strand_id
1 'polypeptide(L)'
;MTNNPNKRSPKKEDSRAANPNTLQVTQREGETEGRAHSRMMASPTVNAAVTMFNFHPMKAGANITDLVDELGKQVLTIRGDCMDRPEAMLAAQAHALDAMFTCLAQKAAANMNAGYLPASETYLRMALKAQSQCRTTLEALSEIKYPRSPTFIKQQNVAQQQQVNNGPMNSASSTRTHEKDINPTNEILEVSNGKRLDSGATSSTGSINQELATMGTGDRTQDKIRESS
;
A
#
# COMPACT_ATOMS: atom_id res chain seq x y z
N MET A 1 27.77 55.48 45.45
CA MET A 1 26.64 55.47 44.49
C MET A 1 27.05 54.60 43.32
N THR A 2 26.67 53.32 43.37
CA THR A 2 27.15 52.27 42.46
C THR A 2 26.32 52.23 41.17
N ASN A 3 27.00 52.38 40.04
CA ASN A 3 26.48 52.07 38.71
C ASN A 3 26.14 50.58 38.62
N ASN A 4 24.96 50.24 38.08
CA ASN A 4 24.63 48.89 37.66
C ASN A 4 24.15 48.90 36.20
N PRO A 5 24.94 48.39 35.23
CA PRO A 5 24.55 48.31 33.83
C PRO A 5 23.98 46.91 33.55
N ASN A 6 22.68 46.69 33.75
CA ASN A 6 22.05 45.48 33.25
C ASN A 6 20.55 45.65 33.00
N LYS A 7 20.19 46.46 31.99
CA LYS A 7 18.92 46.25 31.28
C LYS A 7 19.22 45.36 30.08
N ARG A 8 19.05 44.05 30.26
CA ARG A 8 18.89 43.12 29.13
C ARG A 8 17.62 43.54 28.38
N SER A 9 17.80 44.01 27.16
CA SER A 9 16.73 44.19 26.18
C SER A 9 15.97 42.87 26.02
N PRO A 10 14.64 42.89 25.83
CA PRO A 10 13.89 41.68 25.57
C PRO A 10 14.39 41.04 24.26
N LYS A 11 14.58 39.72 24.27
CA LYS A 11 14.80 38.93 23.05
C LYS A 11 13.66 39.27 22.10
N LYS A 12 13.98 39.73 20.88
CA LYS A 12 13.01 39.82 19.78
C LYS A 12 12.30 38.46 19.68
N GLU A 13 11.00 38.42 19.98
CA GLU A 13 10.14 37.34 19.53
C GLU A 13 10.29 37.27 18.01
N ASP A 14 10.70 36.11 17.52
CA ASP A 14 10.96 35.88 16.12
C ASP A 14 9.62 35.95 15.37
N SER A 15 9.36 37.06 14.69
CA SER A 15 8.11 37.33 13.98
C SER A 15 7.81 36.32 12.86
N ARG A 16 8.75 35.40 12.55
CA ARG A 16 8.54 34.23 11.69
C ARG A 16 7.67 33.14 12.33
N ALA A 17 7.59 33.07 13.66
CA ALA A 17 6.76 32.09 14.37
C ALA A 17 5.25 32.33 14.19
N ALA A 18 4.84 33.51 13.71
CA ALA A 18 3.44 33.91 13.59
C ALA A 18 2.76 33.48 12.28
N ASN A 19 3.51 33.07 11.25
CA ASN A 19 2.90 32.66 9.98
C ASN A 19 2.58 31.16 10.00
N PRO A 20 1.29 30.75 9.96
CA PRO A 20 0.90 29.34 10.00
C PRO A 20 1.40 28.53 8.80
N ASN A 21 1.81 29.20 7.71
CA ASN A 21 2.35 28.59 6.51
C ASN A 21 3.89 28.53 6.49
N THR A 22 4.56 28.91 7.58
CA THR A 22 6.02 28.86 7.68
C THR A 22 6.45 27.69 8.57
N LEU A 23 7.11 26.70 7.96
CA LEU A 23 7.68 25.57 8.69
C LEU A 23 8.94 26.03 9.44
N GLN A 24 8.93 25.84 10.76
CA GLN A 24 10.12 26.11 11.58
C GLN A 24 11.08 24.92 11.51
N VAL A 25 12.34 25.19 11.18
CA VAL A 25 13.36 24.17 11.03
C VAL A 25 14.46 24.38 12.05
N THR A 26 14.68 23.37 12.89
CA THR A 26 15.81 23.36 13.83
C THR A 26 17.06 22.79 13.15
N GLN A 27 18.10 23.60 13.08
CA GLN A 27 19.44 23.18 12.64
C GLN A 27 20.09 22.30 13.72
N ARG A 28 20.59 21.12 13.35
CA ARG A 28 21.30 20.24 14.28
C ARG A 28 22.75 20.70 14.47
N GLU A 29 23.37 20.24 15.56
CA GLU A 29 24.78 20.51 15.82
C GLU A 29 25.65 19.98 14.68
N GLY A 30 26.54 20.83 14.15
CA GLY A 30 27.41 20.51 13.00
C GLY A 30 26.72 20.46 11.63
N GLU A 31 25.42 20.73 11.54
CA GLU A 31 24.66 20.80 10.28
C GLU A 31 24.76 22.20 9.67
N THR A 32 24.80 22.34 8.35
CA THR A 32 24.65 23.64 7.67
C THR A 32 23.16 23.96 7.45
N GLU A 33 22.80 25.24 7.28
CA GLU A 33 21.41 25.62 6.98
C GLU A 33 20.86 24.89 5.74
N GLY A 34 21.65 24.84 4.66
CA GLY A 34 21.28 24.11 3.44
C GLY A 34 21.06 22.61 3.68
N ARG A 35 21.84 21.97 4.57
CA ARG A 35 21.64 20.57 4.93
C ARG A 35 20.37 20.37 5.77
N ALA A 36 20.11 21.27 6.72
CA ALA A 36 18.87 21.24 7.51
C ALA A 36 17.63 21.38 6.62
N HIS A 37 17.68 22.28 5.63
CA HIS A 37 16.61 22.47 4.66
C HIS A 37 16.37 21.21 3.81
N SER A 38 17.43 20.65 3.22
CA SER A 38 17.33 19.42 2.42
C SER A 38 16.81 18.23 3.23
N ARG A 39 17.23 18.10 4.50
CA ARG A 39 16.71 17.08 5.42
C ARG A 39 15.21 17.22 5.63
N MET A 40 14.71 18.44 5.77
CA MET A 40 13.27 18.65 5.94
C MET A 40 12.49 18.38 4.65
N MET A 41 12.98 18.81 3.49
CA MET A 41 12.34 18.53 2.20
C MET A 41 12.26 17.03 1.88
N ALA A 42 13.28 16.27 2.28
CA ALA A 42 13.28 14.81 2.10
C ALA A 42 12.43 14.07 3.14
N SER A 43 11.92 14.74 4.19
CA SER A 43 11.18 14.10 5.26
C SER A 43 9.77 13.67 4.79
N PRO A 44 9.39 12.38 4.95
CA PRO A 44 8.03 11.92 4.65
C PRO A 44 6.95 12.69 5.41
N THR A 45 7.22 13.06 6.68
CA THR A 45 6.26 13.80 7.51
C THR A 45 6.06 15.23 7.01
N VAL A 46 7.11 15.88 6.52
CA VAL A 46 7.01 17.22 5.93
C VAL A 46 6.24 17.17 4.63
N ASN A 47 6.57 16.23 3.74
CA ASN A 47 5.87 16.11 2.46
C ASN A 47 4.38 15.79 2.66
N ALA A 48 4.04 14.93 3.62
CA ALA A 48 2.66 14.66 3.99
C ALA A 48 1.97 15.90 4.57
N ALA A 49 2.62 16.61 5.52
CA ALA A 49 2.06 17.83 6.11
C ALA A 49 1.80 18.91 5.08
N VAL A 50 2.76 19.21 4.19
CA VAL A 50 2.61 20.20 3.11
C VAL A 50 1.42 19.83 2.21
N THR A 51 1.30 18.55 1.85
CA THR A 51 0.19 18.07 1.02
C THR A 51 -1.14 18.26 1.75
N MET A 52 -1.26 17.78 2.99
CA MET A 52 -2.46 17.95 3.80
C MET A 52 -2.82 19.43 3.97
N PHE A 53 -1.84 20.28 4.29
CA PHE A 53 -2.05 21.70 4.49
C PHE A 53 -2.50 22.43 3.21
N ASN A 54 -2.09 21.96 2.03
CA ASN A 54 -2.53 22.53 0.76
C ASN A 54 -3.95 22.11 0.37
N PHE A 55 -4.30 20.83 0.60
CA PHE A 55 -5.56 20.25 0.11
C PHE A 55 -6.69 20.18 1.14
N HIS A 56 -6.40 20.29 2.45
CA HIS A 56 -7.43 20.15 3.47
C HIS A 56 -8.27 21.44 3.58
N PRO A 57 -9.59 21.38 3.33
CA PRO A 57 -10.44 22.57 3.37
C PRO A 57 -10.54 23.18 4.77
N MET A 58 -10.33 22.40 5.83
CA MET A 58 -10.37 22.83 7.23
C MET A 58 -8.98 23.11 7.81
N LYS A 59 -8.12 23.83 7.08
CA LYS A 59 -6.78 24.20 7.57
C LYS A 59 -6.73 25.47 8.42
N ALA A 60 -7.84 26.21 8.47
CA ALA A 60 -7.93 27.43 9.26
C ALA A 60 -7.65 27.10 10.75
N GLY A 61 -6.68 27.80 11.35
CA GLY A 61 -6.25 27.57 12.72
C GLY A 61 -5.16 26.50 12.90
N ALA A 62 -4.75 25.78 11.85
CA ALA A 62 -3.62 24.87 11.90
C ALA A 62 -2.30 25.58 11.56
N ASN A 63 -1.19 25.13 12.15
CA ASN A 63 0.17 25.51 11.79
C ASN A 63 0.87 24.32 11.14
N ILE A 64 1.60 24.56 10.04
CA ILE A 64 2.34 23.50 9.34
C ILE A 64 3.39 22.82 10.22
N THR A 65 4.03 23.56 11.12
CA THR A 65 5.02 23.01 12.07
C THR A 65 4.35 22.03 13.04
N ASP A 66 3.23 22.42 13.64
CA ASP A 66 2.46 21.55 14.54
C ASP A 66 1.94 20.32 13.81
N LEU A 67 1.53 20.47 12.54
CA LEU A 67 1.09 19.36 11.71
C LEU A 67 2.24 18.36 11.41
N VAL A 68 3.45 18.86 11.12
CA VAL A 68 4.64 18.00 10.95
C VAL A 68 4.96 17.24 12.23
N ASP A 69 4.92 17.91 13.38
CA ASP A 69 5.18 17.28 14.68
C ASP A 69 4.14 16.22 15.01
N GLU A 70 2.86 16.52 14.74
CA GLU A 70 1.75 15.59 14.96
C GLU A 70 1.85 14.35 14.06
N LEU A 71 2.17 14.52 12.77
CA LEU A 71 2.45 13.38 11.88
C LEU A 71 3.68 12.60 12.34
N GLY A 72 4.71 13.28 12.88
CA GLY A 72 5.87 12.64 13.48
C GLY A 72 5.50 11.70 14.63
N LYS A 73 4.64 12.15 15.55
CA LYS A 73 4.14 11.32 16.67
C LYS A 73 3.42 10.08 16.17
N GLN A 74 2.58 10.21 15.15
CA GLN A 74 1.83 9.08 14.58
C GLN A 74 2.72 8.04 13.91
N VAL A 75 3.78 8.49 13.22
CA VAL A 75 4.77 7.56 12.67
C VAL A 75 5.50 6.82 13.80
N LEU A 76 5.79 7.48 14.91
CA LEU A 76 6.39 6.84 16.08
C LEU A 76 5.45 5.83 16.76
N THR A 77 4.13 6.10 16.83
CA THR A 77 3.17 5.13 17.40
C THR A 77 3.09 3.86 16.56
N ILE A 78 3.12 3.98 15.22
CA ILE A 78 3.15 2.81 14.33
C ILE A 78 4.44 2.01 14.50
N ARG A 79 5.59 2.68 14.69
CA ARG A 79 6.86 2.00 15.02
C ARG A 79 6.81 1.26 16.36
N GLY A 80 5.89 1.65 17.25
CA GLY A 80 5.61 0.97 18.52
C GLY A 80 4.52 -0.11 18.41
N ASP A 81 4.24 -0.62 17.21
CA ASP A 81 3.24 -1.68 16.94
C ASP A 81 1.78 -1.30 17.22
N CYS A 82 1.47 -0.01 17.36
CA CYS A 82 0.09 0.46 17.49
C CYS A 82 -0.54 0.71 16.11
N MET A 83 -1.48 -0.15 15.73
CA MET A 83 -2.17 -0.12 14.43
C MET A 83 -3.57 0.52 14.45
N ASP A 84 -4.04 0.98 15.61
CA ASP A 84 -5.40 1.55 15.78
C ASP A 84 -5.71 2.65 14.76
N ARG A 85 -4.74 3.54 14.51
CA ARG A 85 -4.93 4.65 13.57
C ARG A 85 -4.92 4.21 12.10
N PRO A 86 -3.94 3.43 11.60
CA PRO A 86 -4.05 2.82 10.28
C PRO A 86 -5.35 2.04 10.06
N GLU A 87 -5.81 1.29 11.07
CA GLU A 87 -7.08 0.56 11.00
C GLU A 87 -8.27 1.50 10.84
N ALA A 88 -8.38 2.52 11.72
CA ALA A 88 -9.44 3.52 11.64
C ALA A 88 -9.41 4.28 10.30
N MET A 89 -8.21 4.59 9.80
CA MET A 89 -8.03 5.26 8.51
C MET A 89 -8.54 4.41 7.36
N LEU A 90 -8.15 3.13 7.28
CA LEU A 90 -8.60 2.22 6.22
C LEU A 90 -10.10 1.95 6.30
N ALA A 91 -10.65 1.80 7.50
CA ALA A 91 -12.10 1.66 7.69
C ALA A 91 -12.87 2.90 7.21
N ALA A 92 -12.40 4.10 7.57
CA ALA A 92 -12.99 5.35 7.09
C ALA A 92 -12.87 5.51 5.57
N GLN A 93 -11.74 5.12 4.97
CA GLN A 93 -11.54 5.13 3.52
C GLN A 93 -12.49 4.16 2.81
N ALA A 94 -12.68 2.95 3.35
CA ALA A 94 -13.63 1.98 2.81
C ALA A 94 -15.06 2.55 2.79
N HIS A 95 -15.50 3.17 3.88
CA HIS A 95 -16.81 3.84 3.93
C HIS A 95 -16.93 4.99 2.92
N ALA A 96 -15.89 5.81 2.76
CA ALA A 96 -15.89 6.88 1.77
C ALA A 96 -15.98 6.33 0.33
N LEU A 97 -15.25 5.26 0.02
CA LEU A 97 -15.28 4.61 -1.30
C LEU A 97 -16.65 3.96 -1.60
N ASP A 98 -17.28 3.34 -0.60
CA ASP A 98 -18.64 2.81 -0.72
C ASP A 98 -19.69 3.91 -0.99
N ALA A 99 -19.58 5.03 -0.28
CA ALA A 99 -20.41 6.20 -0.52
C ALA A 99 -20.19 6.78 -1.93
N MET A 100 -18.93 6.84 -2.39
CA MET A 100 -18.60 7.27 -3.76
C MET A 100 -19.19 6.31 -4.81
N PHE A 101 -19.08 4.99 -4.61
CA PHE A 101 -19.69 3.99 -5.47
C PHE A 101 -21.20 4.24 -5.61
N THR A 102 -21.90 4.36 -4.48
CA THR A 102 -23.36 4.57 -4.45
C THR A 102 -23.74 5.86 -5.17
N CYS A 103 -23.07 6.97 -4.89
CA CYS A 103 -23.33 8.26 -5.51
C CYS A 103 -23.07 8.24 -7.04
N LEU A 104 -21.96 7.65 -7.48
CA LEU A 104 -21.61 7.55 -8.89
C LEU A 104 -22.55 6.60 -9.64
N ALA A 105 -22.98 5.50 -9.03
CA ALA A 105 -23.95 4.57 -9.62
C ALA A 105 -25.32 5.24 -9.81
N GLN A 106 -25.79 6.00 -8.82
CA GLN A 106 -27.02 6.80 -8.93
C GLN A 106 -26.92 7.84 -10.05
N LYS A 107 -25.79 8.55 -10.15
CA LYS A 107 -25.53 9.50 -11.25
C LYS A 107 -25.53 8.80 -12.61
N ALA A 108 -24.92 7.61 -12.72
CA ALA A 108 -24.93 6.84 -13.96
C ALA A 108 -26.36 6.47 -14.38
N ALA A 109 -27.16 5.91 -13.46
CA ALA A 109 -28.55 5.55 -13.72
C ALA A 109 -29.40 6.76 -14.16
N ALA A 110 -29.24 7.91 -13.49
CA ALA A 110 -29.94 9.13 -13.88
C ALA A 110 -29.57 9.61 -15.29
N ASN A 111 -28.29 9.55 -15.66
CA ASN A 111 -27.83 9.94 -17.00
C ASN A 111 -28.27 8.95 -18.07
N MET A 112 -28.30 7.65 -17.75
CA MET A 112 -28.84 6.62 -18.65
C MET A 112 -30.30 6.88 -18.97
N ASN A 113 -31.11 7.15 -17.95
CA ASN A 113 -32.55 7.44 -18.10
C ASN A 113 -32.81 8.73 -18.89
N ALA A 114 -31.91 9.71 -18.79
CA ALA A 114 -31.98 10.96 -19.54
C ALA A 114 -31.39 10.87 -20.97
N GLY A 115 -30.90 9.69 -21.40
CA GLY A 115 -30.33 9.49 -22.74
C GLY A 115 -28.86 9.93 -22.90
N TYR A 116 -28.21 10.40 -21.83
CA TYR A 116 -26.80 10.82 -21.83
C TYR A 116 -25.87 9.63 -21.61
N LEU A 117 -25.80 8.72 -22.58
CA LEU A 117 -25.03 7.47 -22.47
C LEU A 117 -23.53 7.67 -22.20
N PRO A 118 -22.80 8.62 -22.83
CA PRO A 118 -21.38 8.81 -22.54
C PRO A 118 -21.09 9.25 -21.09
N ALA A 119 -21.97 10.09 -20.52
CA ALA A 119 -21.87 10.51 -19.13
C ALA A 119 -22.19 9.34 -18.18
N SER A 120 -23.22 8.56 -18.50
CA SER A 120 -23.57 7.34 -17.76
C SER A 120 -22.39 6.36 -17.70
N GLU A 121 -21.78 6.07 -18.85
CA GLU A 121 -20.63 5.15 -18.92
C GLU A 121 -19.44 5.66 -18.08
N THR A 122 -19.15 6.96 -18.14
CA THR A 122 -18.07 7.57 -17.36
C THR A 122 -18.29 7.41 -15.85
N TYR A 123 -19.50 7.75 -15.38
CA TYR A 123 -19.84 7.60 -13.96
C TYR A 123 -19.86 6.14 -13.52
N LEU A 124 -20.39 5.23 -14.35
CA LEU A 124 -20.42 3.81 -14.03
C LEU A 124 -19.01 3.23 -13.92
N ARG A 125 -18.10 3.61 -14.83
CA ARG A 125 -16.69 3.19 -14.76
C ARG A 125 -16.00 3.68 -13.49
N MET A 126 -16.23 4.94 -13.11
CA MET A 126 -15.71 5.48 -11.86
C MET A 126 -16.32 4.79 -10.63
N ALA A 127 -17.61 4.45 -10.67
CA ALA A 127 -18.29 3.73 -9.60
C ALA A 127 -17.65 2.35 -9.39
N LEU A 128 -17.50 1.55 -10.45
CA LEU A 128 -16.87 0.23 -10.38
C LEU A 128 -15.42 0.31 -9.90
N LYS A 129 -14.69 1.39 -10.24
CA LYS A 129 -13.36 1.66 -9.70
C LYS A 129 -13.36 2.01 -8.21
N ALA A 130 -14.39 2.72 -7.72
CA ALA A 130 -14.55 2.99 -6.29
C ALA A 130 -14.85 1.70 -5.52
N GLN A 131 -15.73 0.85 -6.06
CA GLN A 131 -16.05 -0.47 -5.50
C GLN A 131 -14.82 -1.38 -5.42
N SER A 132 -14.03 -1.48 -6.49
CA SER A 132 -12.83 -2.31 -6.50
C SER A 132 -11.79 -1.83 -5.48
N GLN A 133 -11.59 -0.53 -5.36
CA GLN A 133 -10.71 0.05 -4.34
C GLN A 133 -11.25 -0.16 -2.91
N CYS A 134 -12.56 -0.08 -2.69
CA CYS A 134 -13.17 -0.36 -1.39
C CYS A 134 -12.82 -1.79 -0.93
N ARG A 135 -12.98 -2.77 -1.82
CA ARG A 135 -12.55 -4.15 -1.56
C ARG A 135 -11.06 -4.22 -1.23
N THR A 136 -10.18 -3.58 -2.00
CA THR A 136 -8.74 -3.55 -1.72
C THR A 136 -8.42 -2.93 -0.35
N THR A 137 -9.13 -1.88 0.07
CA THR A 137 -8.93 -1.28 1.41
C THR A 137 -9.35 -2.23 2.53
N LEU A 138 -10.44 -2.99 2.35
CA LEU A 138 -10.88 -4.00 3.32
C LEU A 138 -9.93 -5.20 3.37
N GLU A 139 -9.38 -5.61 2.22
CA GLU A 139 -8.32 -6.63 2.16
C GLU A 139 -7.07 -6.16 2.91
N ALA A 140 -6.62 -4.92 2.70
CA ALA A 140 -5.49 -4.35 3.43
C ALA A 140 -5.75 -4.29 4.95
N LEU A 141 -6.97 -3.91 5.36
CA LEU A 141 -7.36 -3.94 6.77
C LEU A 141 -7.34 -5.35 7.34
N SER A 142 -7.80 -6.34 6.57
CA SER A 142 -7.77 -7.76 6.99
C SER A 142 -6.34 -8.28 7.14
N GLU A 143 -5.42 -7.86 6.27
CA GLU A 143 -4.01 -8.25 6.34
C GLU A 143 -3.30 -7.59 7.54
N ILE A 144 -3.68 -6.37 7.91
CA ILE A 144 -3.20 -5.72 9.14
C ILE A 144 -3.67 -6.49 10.38
N LYS A 145 -4.95 -6.88 10.44
CA LYS A 145 -5.52 -7.60 11.60
C LYS A 145 -5.06 -9.05 11.71
N TYR A 146 -4.89 -9.71 10.57
CA TYR A 146 -4.55 -11.12 10.47
C TYR A 146 -3.44 -11.32 9.45
N PRO A 147 -2.19 -10.96 9.79
CA PRO A 147 -1.06 -11.10 8.88
C PRO A 147 -0.92 -12.56 8.47
N ARG A 148 -0.92 -12.85 7.18
CA ARG A 148 -0.74 -14.21 6.69
C ARG A 148 0.75 -14.57 6.79
N SER A 149 1.25 -14.91 7.98
CA SER A 149 2.58 -15.53 8.11
C SER A 149 2.47 -17.05 8.04
N PRO A 150 3.34 -17.69 7.24
CA PRO A 150 4.44 -18.38 7.91
C PRO A 150 5.80 -17.99 7.31
N THR A 151 6.86 -18.09 8.12
CA THR A 151 8.30 -18.04 7.76
C THR A 151 9.03 -16.73 8.06
N PHE A 152 9.19 -16.43 9.35
CA PHE A 152 10.54 -16.14 9.83
C PHE A 152 11.01 -17.37 10.60
N ILE A 153 11.47 -18.39 9.88
CA ILE A 153 12.47 -19.29 10.48
C ILE A 153 13.63 -18.35 10.77
N LYS A 154 13.74 -17.91 12.03
CA LYS A 154 15.01 -17.49 12.62
C LYS A 154 16.00 -18.53 12.14
N GLN A 155 16.87 -18.17 11.21
CA GLN A 155 18.06 -18.96 10.92
C GLN A 155 18.83 -19.00 12.23
N GLN A 156 18.51 -20.01 13.02
CA GLN A 156 19.11 -20.32 14.28
C GLN A 156 20.50 -20.82 13.93
N ASN A 157 21.49 -19.92 14.00
CA ASN A 157 22.89 -20.27 14.17
C ASN A 157 23.39 -21.45 13.30
N VAL A 158 23.25 -21.39 11.97
CA VAL A 158 24.13 -22.17 11.07
C VAL A 158 25.48 -21.45 10.94
N ALA A 159 26.02 -21.02 12.08
CA ALA A 159 27.31 -20.33 12.19
C ALA A 159 28.03 -20.72 13.49
N GLN A 160 27.68 -21.87 14.11
CA GLN A 160 28.40 -22.40 15.27
C GLN A 160 29.24 -23.65 14.99
N GLN A 161 29.57 -23.97 13.73
CA GLN A 161 30.57 -25.00 13.42
C GLN A 161 31.51 -24.68 12.23
N GLN A 162 31.82 -23.41 11.96
CA GLN A 162 32.98 -23.10 11.13
C GLN A 162 34.21 -22.90 12.02
N GLN A 163 34.92 -24.01 12.28
CA GLN A 163 36.28 -23.93 12.83
C GLN A 163 37.22 -23.45 11.72
N VAL A 164 37.63 -22.17 11.79
CA VAL A 164 38.76 -21.66 11.02
C VAL A 164 40.04 -21.93 11.80
N ASN A 165 40.82 -22.91 11.35
CA ASN A 165 42.12 -23.22 11.94
C ASN A 165 43.17 -22.22 11.42
N ASN A 166 43.30 -21.07 12.08
CA ASN A 166 44.43 -20.16 11.86
C ASN A 166 45.44 -20.30 13.00
N GLY A 167 46.33 -21.29 12.89
CA GLY A 167 47.52 -21.44 13.72
C GLY A 167 48.80 -21.14 12.91
N PRO A 168 49.84 -20.53 13.51
CA PRO A 168 51.01 -20.05 12.79
C PRO A 168 51.98 -21.17 12.36
N MET A 169 52.68 -20.89 11.26
CA MET A 169 53.68 -21.69 10.57
C MET A 169 54.78 -22.24 11.50
N ASN A 170 55.14 -23.52 11.37
CA ASN A 170 56.55 -23.98 11.43
C ASN A 170 56.75 -25.41 10.91
N SER A 171 57.89 -25.57 10.24
CA SER A 171 58.34 -26.65 9.37
C SER A 171 58.68 -27.99 10.06
N ALA A 172 58.52 -29.08 9.31
CA ALA A 172 59.53 -30.12 9.01
C ALA A 172 59.06 -31.59 9.17
N SER A 173 59.20 -32.32 8.05
CA SER A 173 59.61 -33.74 7.91
C SER A 173 58.67 -34.87 8.36
N SER A 174 58.13 -35.62 7.39
CA SER A 174 58.63 -36.98 7.03
C SER A 174 57.61 -37.79 6.22
N THR A 175 58.17 -38.60 5.33
CA THR A 175 57.66 -39.45 4.24
C THR A 175 56.85 -40.71 4.66
N ARG A 176 56.22 -41.32 3.62
CA ARG A 176 55.72 -42.73 3.44
C ARG A 176 54.23 -42.96 3.74
N THR A 177 53.44 -43.80 3.07
CA THR A 177 53.48 -44.67 1.87
C THR A 177 52.10 -45.37 1.80
N HIS A 178 51.48 -45.42 0.61
CA HIS A 178 50.43 -46.34 0.10
C HIS A 178 49.09 -46.66 0.85
N GLU A 179 48.01 -46.54 0.05
CA GLU A 179 46.91 -47.52 -0.19
C GLU A 179 45.74 -47.64 0.81
N LYS A 180 44.55 -47.16 0.40
CA LYS A 180 43.40 -48.02 0.02
C LYS A 180 42.19 -47.19 -0.42
N ASP A 181 41.65 -47.58 -1.57
CA ASP A 181 40.33 -47.22 -2.09
C ASP A 181 39.23 -47.36 -1.04
N ILE A 182 38.46 -46.30 -0.84
CA ILE A 182 37.05 -46.39 -0.45
C ILE A 182 36.29 -45.34 -1.26
N ASN A 183 35.79 -45.78 -2.41
CA ASN A 183 34.80 -45.08 -3.20
C ASN A 183 33.46 -45.80 -2.99
N PRO A 184 32.41 -45.11 -2.53
CA PRO A 184 31.08 -45.44 -3.01
C PRO A 184 30.43 -44.20 -3.61
N THR A 185 30.41 -44.19 -4.94
CA THR A 185 29.23 -43.94 -5.77
C THR A 185 28.29 -42.81 -5.36
N ASN A 186 28.55 -41.61 -5.88
CA ASN A 186 27.48 -40.68 -6.23
C ASN A 186 26.81 -41.19 -7.51
N GLU A 187 25.87 -42.12 -7.37
CA GLU A 187 24.97 -42.49 -8.45
C GLU A 187 23.95 -41.37 -8.66
N ILE A 188 24.18 -40.66 -9.75
CA ILE A 188 23.24 -39.80 -10.45
C ILE A 188 21.96 -40.63 -10.72
N LEU A 189 20.88 -40.31 -10.03
CA LEU A 189 19.54 -40.83 -10.32
C LEU A 189 18.99 -40.11 -11.55
N GLU A 190 19.29 -40.63 -12.74
CA GLU A 190 18.52 -40.33 -13.94
C GLU A 190 17.48 -41.45 -14.20
N VAL A 191 16.20 -41.04 -14.22
CA VAL A 191 15.20 -41.36 -15.27
C VAL A 191 14.76 -42.85 -15.34
N SER A 192 13.51 -43.29 -15.09
CA SER A 192 12.17 -42.78 -15.39
C SER A 192 11.12 -43.66 -14.70
N ASN A 193 9.95 -43.10 -14.36
CA ASN A 193 8.67 -43.66 -14.82
C ASN A 193 7.49 -42.73 -14.46
N GLY A 194 6.80 -42.26 -15.50
CA GLY A 194 5.35 -42.11 -15.44
C GLY A 194 4.79 -40.69 -15.30
N LYS A 195 4.48 -40.10 -16.47
CA LYS A 195 3.43 -39.10 -16.72
C LYS A 195 3.64 -37.68 -16.14
N ARG A 196 4.03 -36.78 -17.04
CA ARG A 196 3.60 -35.38 -17.00
C ARG A 196 2.07 -35.33 -16.95
N LEU A 197 1.52 -34.96 -15.81
CA LEU A 197 0.13 -34.50 -15.73
C LEU A 197 0.14 -32.98 -15.90
N ASP A 198 -0.12 -32.61 -17.15
CA ASP A 198 -0.70 -31.35 -17.54
C ASP A 198 -1.88 -31.00 -16.62
N SER A 199 -1.86 -29.81 -16.01
CA SER A 199 -3.01 -29.24 -15.31
C SER A 199 -3.48 -27.95 -15.99
N GLY A 200 -3.51 -27.96 -17.32
CA GLY A 200 -4.42 -27.13 -18.09
C GLY A 200 -5.85 -27.66 -17.96
N ALA A 201 -6.58 -27.22 -16.92
CA ALA A 201 -8.01 -27.49 -16.83
C ALA A 201 -8.76 -26.63 -17.86
N THR A 202 -9.13 -27.22 -18.99
CA THR A 202 -10.16 -26.72 -19.90
C THR A 202 -11.53 -26.86 -19.22
N SER A 203 -12.21 -25.74 -19.00
CA SER A 203 -13.60 -25.73 -18.55
C SER A 203 -14.49 -26.33 -19.63
N SER A 204 -15.18 -27.44 -19.32
CA SER A 204 -16.23 -27.98 -20.18
C SER A 204 -17.53 -27.21 -19.94
N THR A 205 -18.07 -26.67 -21.02
CA THR A 205 -19.40 -26.12 -21.17
C THR A 205 -20.45 -27.14 -20.72
N GLY A 206 -21.25 -26.79 -19.72
CA GLY A 206 -22.44 -27.55 -19.35
C GLY A 206 -23.49 -27.45 -20.45
N SER A 207 -23.57 -28.47 -21.30
CA SER A 207 -24.73 -28.77 -22.14
C SER A 207 -25.81 -29.36 -21.23
N ILE A 208 -26.80 -28.56 -20.87
CA ILE A 208 -28.12 -29.06 -20.49
C ILE A 208 -28.98 -28.89 -21.73
N ASN A 209 -29.23 -29.98 -22.42
CA ASN A 209 -30.25 -30.03 -23.47
C ASN A 209 -31.39 -30.92 -22.99
N GLN A 210 -32.56 -30.65 -23.57
CA GLN A 210 -33.76 -31.49 -23.68
C GLN A 210 -34.83 -31.16 -22.61
N GLU A 211 -36.04 -30.70 -22.97
CA GLU A 211 -36.87 -31.15 -24.10
C GLU A 211 -37.89 -30.08 -24.57
N LEU A 212 -38.35 -30.24 -25.81
CA LEU A 212 -39.15 -29.34 -26.64
C LEU A 212 -40.62 -29.19 -26.20
N ALA A 213 -41.20 -28.00 -26.44
CA ALA A 213 -42.62 -27.86 -26.77
C ALA A 213 -42.79 -26.83 -27.91
N THR A 214 -43.36 -27.32 -29.00
CA THR A 214 -43.56 -26.67 -30.28
C THR A 214 -44.94 -25.99 -30.34
N MET A 215 -45.04 -24.95 -31.17
CA MET A 215 -46.24 -24.40 -31.82
C MET A 215 -46.97 -23.22 -31.17
N GLY A 216 -47.02 -22.13 -31.94
CA GLY A 216 -47.87 -20.98 -31.71
C GLY A 216 -47.60 -19.85 -32.72
N THR A 217 -47.62 -20.16 -34.01
CA THR A 217 -47.61 -19.16 -35.10
C THR A 217 -48.84 -18.27 -34.95
N GLY A 218 -48.64 -17.00 -34.62
CA GLY A 218 -49.69 -15.99 -34.48
C GLY A 218 -49.38 -14.80 -35.36
N ASP A 219 -49.47 -15.02 -36.67
CA ASP A 219 -49.56 -13.96 -37.65
C ASP A 219 -50.98 -13.38 -37.59
N ARG A 220 -51.13 -12.07 -37.30
CA ARG A 220 -52.42 -11.38 -37.43
C ARG A 220 -52.26 -9.88 -37.70
N THR A 221 -52.15 -9.59 -38.99
CA THR A 221 -52.85 -8.54 -39.77
C THR A 221 -52.88 -7.08 -39.29
N GLN A 222 -52.43 -6.23 -40.22
CA GLN A 222 -52.92 -4.87 -40.51
C GLN A 222 -54.42 -4.69 -40.23
N ASP A 223 -54.81 -3.55 -39.65
CA ASP A 223 -55.90 -2.77 -40.24
C ASP A 223 -55.80 -1.26 -39.95
N LYS A 224 -56.18 -0.48 -40.96
CA LYS A 224 -56.25 0.99 -41.02
C LYS A 224 -57.59 1.47 -40.48
N ILE A 225 -57.63 2.57 -39.71
CA ILE A 225 -58.70 3.60 -39.72
C ILE A 225 -58.04 4.91 -39.21
N ARG A 226 -57.67 5.91 -40.03
CA ARG A 226 -58.42 6.95 -40.77
C ARG A 226 -59.04 8.06 -39.89
N GLU A 227 -58.39 9.23 -40.01
CA GLU A 227 -58.87 10.63 -39.99
C GLU A 227 -60.18 11.02 -39.29
N SER A 228 -60.11 12.12 -38.54
CA SER A 228 -61.16 13.14 -38.52
C SER A 228 -60.53 14.54 -38.36
N SER A 229 -60.44 15.28 -39.47
CA SER A 229 -60.66 16.73 -39.53
C SER A 229 -62.06 16.97 -40.08
#